data_AF-A0AAW7QVX5-F1
#
_entry.id   AF-A0AAW7QVX5-F1
#
_cell.length_a   1.000
_cell.length_b   1.000
_cell.length_c   1.000
_cell.angle_alpha   90.00
_cell.angle_beta   90.00
_cell.angle_gamma   90.00
#
_symmetry.space_group_name_H-M   'P 1'
#
loop_
_entity.id
_entity.type
_entity.pdbx_description
1 polymer ?
#
loop_
_entity_poly.entity_id
_entity_poly.type
_entity_poly.pdbx_seq_one_letter_code
_entity_poly.pdbx_strand_id
1 'polypeptide(L)'
;MVSLSRRMITIGSGLIALVVVVSILLFSQTQMMPETASTFPLPTVPAAMPMASGGVSGAPAIEQRSAGYSTGGMPVEQATGDATAVDRLIIKTASLALEVPDVAAVERALRQRVEALGGFVVSVQTYGTGAEQRSTVVLRVPVERFEALLSDIEGLAHKVLKRSVSGDDVTEEYVDLESRLRNLEATNTRLLDLLARAQTVEEALKVNQALTDIQGQIEWTKGRMQYLEQSAAMSTITVELVPVPPPTPVIAEDGWQPLEVARIALRRLIELGQNLANVVIVLLVWTPVWLPVVLLGFWAWRRVGRRSTAA
;
A
#
# COMPACT_ATOMS: atom_id res chain seq x y z
N MET A 1 -5.70 -27.58 81.28
CA MET A 1 -4.80 -26.47 80.88
C MET A 1 -4.32 -26.64 79.42
N VAL A 2 -5.25 -26.66 78.43
CA VAL A 2 -4.92 -26.94 77.00
C VAL A 2 -5.20 -25.74 76.07
N SER A 3 -5.63 -24.59 76.59
CA SER A 3 -6.02 -23.43 75.76
C SER A 3 -4.94 -22.34 75.57
N LEU A 4 -3.80 -22.40 76.27
CA LEU A 4 -2.75 -21.37 76.12
C LEU A 4 -1.61 -21.73 75.14
N SER A 5 -1.40 -23.01 74.81
CA SER A 5 -0.30 -23.43 73.93
C SER A 5 -0.59 -23.31 72.43
N ARG A 6 -1.88 -23.23 72.02
CA ARG A 6 -2.25 -23.03 70.60
C ARG A 6 -2.17 -21.58 70.14
N ARG A 7 -2.21 -20.59 71.05
CA ARG A 7 -2.19 -19.17 70.67
C ARG A 7 -0.79 -18.60 70.40
N MET A 8 0.28 -19.19 70.95
CA MET A 8 1.66 -18.73 70.68
C MET A 8 2.25 -19.25 69.36
N ILE A 9 1.80 -20.42 68.88
CA ILE A 9 2.30 -21.00 67.62
C ILE A 9 1.68 -20.30 66.40
N THR A 10 0.41 -19.87 66.50
CA THR A 10 -0.28 -19.16 65.41
C THR A 10 0.22 -17.72 65.22
N ILE A 11 0.73 -17.06 66.26
CA ILE A 11 1.30 -15.70 66.16
C ILE A 11 2.70 -15.74 65.51
N GLY A 12 3.49 -16.79 65.77
CA GLY A 12 4.80 -17.00 65.13
C GLY A 12 4.71 -17.38 63.64
N SER A 13 3.75 -18.23 63.27
CA SER A 13 3.50 -18.57 61.86
C SER A 13 2.89 -17.42 61.06
N GLY A 14 2.08 -16.57 61.70
CA GLY A 14 1.50 -15.37 61.09
C GLY A 14 2.54 -14.30 60.74
N LEU A 15 3.57 -14.12 61.58
CA LEU A 15 4.64 -13.14 61.33
C LEU A 15 5.58 -13.60 60.19
N ILE A 16 5.89 -14.90 60.11
CA ILE A 16 6.72 -15.47 59.05
C ILE A 16 5.98 -15.45 57.71
N ALA A 17 4.67 -15.77 57.70
CA ALA A 17 3.84 -15.65 56.51
C ALA A 17 3.69 -14.19 56.06
N LEU A 18 3.56 -13.23 56.98
CA LEU A 18 3.42 -11.81 56.65
C LEU A 18 4.72 -11.20 56.12
N VAL A 19 5.89 -11.60 56.64
CA VAL A 19 7.19 -11.16 56.11
C VAL A 19 7.47 -11.77 54.73
N VAL A 20 7.11 -13.04 54.49
CA VAL A 20 7.26 -13.66 53.17
C VAL A 20 6.30 -13.04 52.15
N VAL A 21 5.06 -12.72 52.54
CA VAL A 21 4.08 -12.05 51.66
C VAL A 21 4.48 -10.60 51.36
N VAL A 22 5.02 -9.86 52.33
CA VAL A 22 5.52 -8.48 52.12
C VAL A 22 6.80 -8.48 51.27
N SER A 23 7.69 -9.47 51.41
CA SER A 23 8.86 -9.61 50.55
C SER A 23 8.50 -10.02 49.11
N ILE A 24 7.47 -10.84 48.90
CA ILE A 24 6.97 -11.18 47.56
C ILE A 24 6.26 -9.98 46.91
N LEU A 25 5.52 -9.17 47.69
CA LEU A 25 4.87 -7.94 47.20
C LEU A 25 5.85 -6.82 46.85
N LEU A 26 6.98 -6.70 47.57
CA LEU A 26 8.03 -5.71 47.25
C LEU A 26 8.93 -6.14 46.08
N PHE A 27 9.09 -7.45 45.85
CA PHE A 27 9.83 -7.98 44.69
C PHE A 27 9.01 -7.91 43.40
N SER A 28 7.67 -7.94 43.49
CA SER A 28 6.77 -7.83 42.32
C SER A 28 6.63 -6.42 41.76
N GLN A 29 7.07 -5.37 42.46
CA GLN A 29 6.92 -3.97 42.03
C GLN A 29 8.13 -3.39 41.29
N THR A 30 9.18 -4.19 41.08
CA THR A 30 10.35 -3.75 40.31
C THR A 30 10.56 -4.70 39.15
N GLN A 31 9.69 -4.65 38.13
CA GLN A 31 9.95 -4.93 36.70
C GLN A 31 8.68 -4.63 35.88
N MET A 32 8.49 -3.36 35.52
CA MET A 32 7.66 -2.95 34.39
C MET A 32 8.49 -2.01 33.52
N MET A 33 9.19 -2.59 32.53
CA MET A 33 9.63 -1.84 31.36
C MET A 33 8.42 -1.68 30.42
N PRO A 34 8.19 -0.49 29.84
CA PRO A 34 7.14 -0.30 28.85
C PRO A 34 7.54 -0.99 27.53
N GLU A 35 6.64 -1.82 27.03
CA GLU A 35 6.67 -2.39 25.69
C GLU A 35 6.47 -1.24 24.68
N THR A 36 7.52 -0.84 23.97
CA THR A 36 7.40 0.00 22.78
C THR A 36 6.84 -0.85 21.65
N ALA A 37 5.51 -0.97 21.60
CA ALA A 37 4.81 -1.42 20.40
C ALA A 37 4.81 -0.29 19.37
N SER A 38 5.61 -0.44 18.31
CA SER A 38 5.53 0.41 17.13
C SER A 38 4.20 0.14 16.40
N THR A 39 3.16 0.86 16.80
CA THR A 39 1.91 0.93 16.06
C THR A 39 2.09 1.92 14.90
N PHE A 40 2.05 1.41 13.67
CA PHE A 40 1.90 2.25 12.48
C PHE A 40 0.57 3.03 12.58
N PRO A 41 0.57 4.37 12.50
CA PRO A 41 -0.68 5.12 12.47
C PRO A 41 -1.38 4.92 11.13
N LEU A 42 -2.63 4.46 11.16
CA LEU A 42 -3.55 4.63 10.04
C LEU A 42 -3.82 6.14 9.84
N PRO A 43 -3.97 6.64 8.60
CA PRO A 43 -4.37 8.02 8.37
C PRO A 43 -5.78 8.25 8.94
N THR A 44 -5.88 9.20 9.86
CA THR A 44 -7.13 9.73 10.39
C THR A 44 -7.85 10.49 9.28
N VAL A 45 -9.00 9.99 8.85
CA VAL A 45 -9.98 10.76 8.09
C VAL A 45 -10.58 11.80 9.05
N PRO A 46 -10.47 13.12 8.78
CA PRO A 46 -11.10 14.11 9.64
C PRO A 46 -12.62 13.95 9.58
N ALA A 47 -13.23 13.76 10.75
CA ALA A 47 -14.67 13.84 10.92
C ALA A 47 -15.16 15.22 10.47
N ALA A 48 -16.06 15.24 9.49
CA ALA A 48 -16.73 16.43 9.03
C ALA A 48 -17.50 17.07 10.19
N MET A 49 -17.20 18.34 10.47
CA MET A 49 -17.98 19.18 11.37
C MET A 49 -19.37 19.44 10.74
N PRO A 50 -20.45 19.55 11.54
CA PRO A 50 -21.75 19.95 11.05
C PRO A 50 -21.72 21.46 10.76
N MET A 51 -21.73 21.82 9.48
CA MET A 51 -21.93 23.22 9.08
C MET A 51 -23.39 23.58 9.29
N ALA A 52 -23.61 24.52 10.21
CA ALA A 52 -24.87 25.21 10.40
C ALA A 52 -25.29 25.89 9.08
N SER A 53 -26.44 25.50 8.56
CA SER A 53 -27.08 26.12 7.41
C SER A 53 -27.75 27.43 7.83
N GLY A 54 -27.06 28.55 7.59
CA GLY A 54 -27.67 29.88 7.53
C GLY A 54 -28.47 30.01 6.22
N GLY A 55 -29.74 30.36 6.34
CA GLY A 55 -30.65 30.49 5.22
C GLY A 55 -30.38 31.70 4.34
N VAL A 56 -30.70 31.56 3.05
CA VAL A 56 -31.17 32.65 2.18
C VAL A 56 -32.26 32.07 1.27
N SER A 57 -33.37 32.80 1.24
CA SER A 57 -34.59 32.64 0.46
C SER A 57 -34.38 32.58 -1.05
N GLY A 58 -35.33 31.91 -1.74
CA GLY A 58 -35.79 32.38 -3.05
C GLY A 58 -36.05 31.29 -4.09
N ALA A 59 -37.17 30.56 -3.97
CA ALA A 59 -37.78 29.88 -5.11
C ALA A 59 -39.29 30.21 -5.13
N PRO A 60 -39.84 30.77 -6.22
CA PRO A 60 -41.28 30.80 -6.38
C PRO A 60 -41.78 29.45 -6.91
N ALA A 61 -42.84 28.98 -6.28
CA ALA A 61 -43.61 27.80 -6.65
C ALA A 61 -44.24 27.97 -8.04
N ILE A 62 -44.28 26.89 -8.82
CA ILE A 62 -45.28 26.71 -9.87
C ILE A 62 -45.95 25.35 -9.69
N GLU A 63 -47.28 25.43 -9.65
CA GLU A 63 -48.28 24.38 -9.43
C GLU A 63 -48.11 23.15 -10.31
N GLN A 64 -48.13 21.99 -9.65
CA GLN A 64 -48.30 20.70 -10.28
C GLN A 64 -49.80 20.47 -10.56
N ARG A 65 -50.22 20.77 -11.80
CA ARG A 65 -51.53 20.36 -12.31
C ARG A 65 -51.45 18.91 -12.78
N SER A 66 -52.09 18.03 -12.03
CA SER A 66 -52.41 16.66 -12.40
C SER A 66 -53.56 16.65 -13.41
N ALA A 67 -53.26 16.30 -14.66
CA ALA A 67 -54.24 15.86 -15.64
C ALA A 67 -53.91 14.42 -16.03
N GLY A 68 -54.75 13.49 -15.60
CA GLY A 68 -54.72 12.12 -16.09
C GLY A 68 -55.14 12.08 -17.54
N TYR A 69 -54.36 11.35 -18.34
CA TYR A 69 -54.86 10.78 -19.59
C TYR A 69 -54.34 9.35 -19.74
N SER A 70 -55.28 8.43 -19.70
CA SER A 70 -55.13 7.03 -20.10
C SER A 70 -55.04 6.97 -21.62
N THR A 71 -54.02 6.30 -22.17
CA THR A 71 -53.97 5.70 -23.51
C THR A 71 -52.73 4.79 -23.47
N GLY A 72 -52.88 3.47 -23.48
CA GLY A 72 -53.16 2.71 -24.70
C GLY A 72 -51.82 2.26 -25.26
N GLY A 73 -51.49 0.98 -25.08
CA GLY A 73 -50.19 0.41 -25.44
C GLY A 73 -49.81 0.66 -26.89
N MET A 74 -48.59 1.15 -27.08
CA MET A 74 -47.84 1.10 -28.33
C MET A 74 -46.48 0.48 -28.01
N PRO A 75 -45.94 -0.38 -28.89
CA PRO A 75 -44.67 -1.05 -28.64
C PRO A 75 -43.58 0.01 -28.52
N VAL A 76 -42.75 -0.12 -27.49
CA VAL A 76 -41.46 0.57 -27.44
C VAL A 76 -40.62 -0.08 -28.53
N GLU A 77 -40.68 0.50 -29.73
CA GLU A 77 -39.67 0.25 -30.75
C GLU A 77 -38.36 0.73 -30.12
N GLN A 78 -37.57 -0.23 -29.66
CA GLN A 78 -36.17 -0.02 -29.35
C GLN A 78 -35.56 0.52 -30.64
N ALA A 79 -35.47 1.84 -30.73
CA ALA A 79 -34.45 2.48 -31.50
C ALA A 79 -33.12 2.00 -30.90
N THR A 80 -32.64 0.85 -31.39
CA THR A 80 -31.22 0.64 -31.62
C THR A 80 -30.82 1.73 -32.61
N GLY A 81 -30.70 2.95 -32.10
CA GLY A 81 -29.81 3.91 -32.67
C GLY A 81 -28.46 3.23 -32.59
N ASP A 82 -28.01 2.70 -33.72
CA ASP A 82 -26.63 2.91 -34.11
C ASP A 82 -26.40 4.42 -33.98
N ALA A 83 -26.09 4.84 -32.76
CA ALA A 83 -25.36 6.07 -32.54
C ALA A 83 -24.12 5.85 -33.38
N THR A 84 -24.11 6.46 -34.58
CA THR A 84 -22.92 6.68 -35.38
C THR A 84 -21.80 6.88 -34.39
N ALA A 85 -20.93 5.88 -34.29
CA ALA A 85 -19.86 5.88 -33.31
C ALA A 85 -19.12 7.18 -33.55
N VAL A 86 -19.34 8.16 -32.67
CA VAL A 86 -18.50 9.35 -32.63
C VAL A 86 -17.10 8.78 -32.57
N ASP A 87 -16.27 9.10 -33.56
CA ASP A 87 -14.92 8.57 -33.63
C ASP A 87 -14.20 9.05 -32.36
N ARG A 88 -14.15 8.18 -31.35
CA ARG A 88 -13.64 8.52 -30.03
C ARG A 88 -12.15 8.36 -30.09
N LEU A 89 -11.43 9.45 -29.85
CA LEU A 89 -9.99 9.39 -29.73
C LEU A 89 -9.66 8.91 -28.31
N ILE A 90 -9.34 7.62 -28.19
CA ILE A 90 -8.94 7.01 -26.91
C ILE A 90 -7.49 6.55 -27.01
N ILE A 91 -6.62 7.11 -26.18
CA ILE A 91 -5.23 6.69 -26.07
C ILE A 91 -5.19 5.49 -25.12
N LYS A 92 -4.89 4.30 -25.65
CA LYS A 92 -4.80 3.07 -24.85
C LYS A 92 -3.36 2.77 -24.43
N THR A 93 -3.19 2.50 -23.14
CA THR A 93 -1.92 2.05 -22.57
C THR A 93 -2.11 0.83 -21.69
N ALA A 94 -1.13 -0.07 -21.70
CA ALA A 94 -1.07 -1.18 -20.76
C ALA A 94 0.32 -1.36 -20.16
N SER A 95 0.34 -1.83 -18.92
CA SER A 95 1.53 -2.20 -18.18
C SER A 95 1.34 -3.58 -17.56
N LEU A 96 2.20 -4.52 -17.94
CA LEU A 96 2.17 -5.90 -17.47
C LEU A 96 3.48 -6.23 -16.79
N ALA A 97 3.41 -6.97 -15.68
CA ALA A 97 4.56 -7.66 -15.10
C ALA A 97 4.27 -9.15 -15.14
N LEU A 98 5.13 -9.90 -15.80
CA LEU A 98 4.94 -11.32 -16.10
C LEU A 98 6.09 -12.12 -15.50
N GLU A 99 5.75 -13.18 -14.80
CA GLU A 99 6.69 -14.21 -14.41
C GLU A 99 6.81 -15.22 -15.55
N VAL A 100 8.02 -15.41 -16.07
CA VAL A 100 8.29 -16.26 -17.23
C VAL A 100 9.43 -17.24 -16.96
N PRO A 101 9.38 -18.46 -17.51
CA PRO A 101 10.45 -19.44 -17.31
C PRO A 101 11.76 -19.05 -18.01
N ASP A 102 11.66 -18.47 -19.22
CA ASP A 102 12.79 -18.02 -20.02
C ASP A 102 12.48 -16.64 -20.61
N VAL A 103 13.14 -15.62 -20.06
CA VAL A 103 12.96 -14.23 -20.48
C VAL A 103 13.37 -14.01 -21.94
N ALA A 104 14.47 -14.63 -22.40
CA ALA A 104 14.97 -14.43 -23.76
C ALA A 104 14.11 -15.15 -24.81
N ALA A 105 13.49 -16.27 -24.47
CA ALA A 105 12.51 -16.94 -25.33
C ALA A 105 11.21 -16.14 -25.45
N VAL A 106 10.68 -15.65 -24.32
CA VAL A 106 9.44 -14.84 -24.34
C VAL A 106 9.67 -13.52 -25.06
N GLU A 107 10.79 -12.83 -24.86
CA GLU A 107 11.11 -11.59 -25.58
C GLU A 107 11.09 -11.78 -27.11
N ARG A 108 11.67 -12.88 -27.61
CA ARG A 108 11.65 -13.21 -29.05
C ARG A 108 10.24 -13.50 -29.54
N ALA A 109 9.44 -14.25 -28.77
CA ALA A 109 8.05 -14.54 -29.10
C ALA A 109 7.19 -13.27 -29.13
N LEU A 110 7.40 -12.35 -28.18
CA LEU A 110 6.72 -11.05 -28.12
C LEU A 110 7.01 -10.23 -29.38
N ARG A 111 8.29 -10.14 -29.78
CA ARG A 111 8.70 -9.42 -31.00
C ARG A 111 7.99 -9.96 -32.24
N GLN A 112 7.98 -11.28 -32.43
CA GLN A 112 7.33 -11.92 -33.57
C GLN A 112 5.82 -11.68 -33.59
N ARG A 113 5.14 -11.77 -32.44
CA ARG A 113 3.69 -11.55 -32.33
C ARG A 113 3.32 -10.09 -32.60
N VAL A 114 4.09 -9.15 -32.08
CA VAL A 114 3.92 -7.72 -32.33
C VAL A 114 4.06 -7.38 -33.81
N GLU A 115 5.11 -7.89 -34.45
CA GLU A 115 5.34 -7.69 -35.88
C GLU A 115 4.23 -8.31 -36.73
N ALA A 116 3.73 -9.49 -36.35
CA ALA A 116 2.61 -10.16 -37.04
C ALA A 116 1.30 -9.37 -36.96
N LEU A 117 1.09 -8.58 -35.90
CA LEU A 117 -0.07 -7.73 -35.72
C LEU A 117 0.11 -6.32 -36.31
N GLY A 118 1.19 -6.07 -37.06
CA GLY A 118 1.50 -4.77 -37.66
C GLY A 118 2.01 -3.74 -36.65
N GLY A 119 2.43 -4.18 -35.47
CA GLY A 119 3.10 -3.38 -34.47
C GLY A 119 4.63 -3.44 -34.59
N PHE A 120 5.31 -2.75 -33.68
CA PHE A 120 6.76 -2.77 -33.58
C PHE A 120 7.25 -2.61 -32.14
N VAL A 121 8.49 -3.02 -31.89
CA VAL A 121 9.16 -2.84 -30.61
C VAL A 121 9.79 -1.44 -30.57
N VAL A 122 9.44 -0.65 -29.55
CA VAL A 122 9.98 0.70 -29.34
C VAL A 122 11.32 0.63 -28.62
N SER A 123 11.38 -0.15 -27.54
CA SER A 123 12.61 -0.35 -26.79
C SER A 123 12.63 -1.67 -26.05
N VAL A 124 13.84 -2.17 -25.81
CA VAL A 124 14.11 -3.33 -24.97
C VAL A 124 15.24 -2.94 -24.02
N GLN A 125 15.02 -3.17 -22.73
CA GLN A 125 16.01 -2.96 -21.68
C GLN A 125 16.12 -4.24 -20.88
N THR A 126 17.26 -4.92 -21.01
CA THR A 126 17.53 -6.17 -20.30
C THR A 126 18.59 -5.94 -19.23
N TYR A 127 18.31 -6.39 -18.02
CA TYR A 127 19.15 -6.27 -16.84
C TYR A 127 19.42 -7.64 -16.24
N GLY A 128 20.59 -7.81 -15.61
CA GLY A 128 21.00 -9.09 -15.02
C GLY A 128 21.49 -10.11 -16.06
N THR A 129 21.84 -11.30 -15.59
CA THR A 129 22.35 -12.39 -16.41
C THR A 129 21.85 -13.74 -15.89
N GLY A 130 21.76 -14.75 -16.77
CA GLY A 130 21.36 -16.10 -16.39
C GLY A 130 19.96 -16.16 -15.76
N ALA A 131 19.85 -16.79 -14.60
CA ALA A 131 18.58 -17.04 -13.91
C ALA A 131 17.94 -15.78 -13.27
N GLU A 132 18.67 -14.67 -13.15
CA GLU A 132 18.16 -13.41 -12.60
C GLU A 132 17.87 -12.37 -13.69
N GLN A 133 18.00 -12.73 -14.96
CA GLN A 133 17.79 -11.83 -16.08
C GLN A 133 16.35 -11.31 -16.08
N ARG A 134 16.19 -10.00 -16.12
CA ARG A 134 14.90 -9.29 -16.27
C ARG A 134 14.91 -8.48 -17.56
N SER A 135 13.77 -8.33 -18.19
CA SER A 135 13.67 -7.52 -19.41
C SER A 135 12.41 -6.67 -19.40
N THR A 136 12.56 -5.38 -19.70
CA THR A 136 11.45 -4.46 -19.93
C THR A 136 11.36 -4.19 -21.42
N VAL A 137 10.20 -4.50 -21.99
CA VAL A 137 9.92 -4.37 -23.42
C VAL A 137 8.79 -3.37 -23.61
N VAL A 138 9.01 -2.35 -24.42
CA VAL A 138 7.97 -1.38 -24.80
C VAL A 138 7.55 -1.64 -26.23
N LEU A 139 6.26 -1.86 -26.42
CA LEU A 139 5.64 -2.29 -27.68
C LEU A 139 4.62 -1.25 -28.14
N ARG A 140 4.53 -1.03 -29.45
CA ARG A 140 3.45 -0.27 -30.08
C ARG A 140 2.69 -1.14 -31.06
N VAL A 141 1.36 -1.07 -31.02
CA VAL A 141 0.46 -1.87 -31.84
C VAL A 141 -0.75 -1.03 -32.26
N PRO A 142 -1.33 -1.25 -33.45
CA PRO A 142 -2.60 -0.61 -33.82
C PRO A 142 -3.68 -0.86 -32.77
N VAL A 143 -4.50 0.15 -32.47
CA VAL A 143 -5.51 0.11 -31.40
C VAL A 143 -6.54 -1.01 -31.58
N GLU A 144 -6.83 -1.40 -32.81
CA GLU A 144 -7.75 -2.48 -33.15
C GLU A 144 -7.19 -3.86 -32.77
N ARG A 145 -5.86 -3.97 -32.68
CA ARG A 145 -5.14 -5.22 -32.35
C ARG A 145 -4.65 -5.25 -30.91
N PHE A 146 -4.89 -4.19 -30.14
CA PHE A 146 -4.43 -4.05 -28.75
C PHE A 146 -4.90 -5.20 -27.85
N GLU A 147 -6.20 -5.49 -27.83
CA GLU A 147 -6.77 -6.53 -26.95
C GLU A 147 -6.29 -7.94 -27.33
N ALA A 148 -6.12 -8.19 -28.64
CA ALA A 148 -5.60 -9.44 -29.15
C ALA A 148 -4.15 -9.67 -28.70
N LEU A 149 -3.30 -8.64 -28.86
CA LEU A 149 -1.91 -8.70 -28.40
C LEU A 149 -1.83 -8.87 -26.88
N LEU A 150 -2.66 -8.16 -26.11
CA LEU A 150 -2.67 -8.26 -24.66
C LEU A 150 -2.98 -9.69 -24.19
N SER A 151 -3.99 -10.32 -24.80
CA SER A 151 -4.37 -11.71 -24.50
C SER A 151 -3.26 -12.70 -24.89
N ASP A 152 -2.61 -12.46 -26.02
CA ASP A 152 -1.48 -13.25 -26.49
C ASP A 152 -0.26 -13.17 -25.55
N ILE A 153 0.02 -11.98 -25.03
CA ILE A 153 1.10 -11.74 -24.06
C ILE A 153 0.84 -12.51 -22.77
N GLU A 154 -0.40 -12.46 -22.26
CA GLU A 154 -0.79 -13.19 -21.05
C GLU A 154 -0.69 -14.70 -21.23
N GLY A 155 -1.00 -15.22 -22.42
CA GLY A 155 -0.85 -16.64 -22.75
C GLY A 155 0.60 -17.14 -22.80
N LEU A 156 1.60 -16.24 -22.90
CA LEU A 156 3.02 -16.59 -22.84
C LEU A 156 3.57 -16.62 -21.40
N ALA A 157 2.83 -16.05 -20.44
CA ALA A 157 3.28 -15.95 -19.05
C ALA A 157 3.08 -17.27 -18.30
N HIS A 158 4.00 -17.59 -17.38
CA HIS A 158 3.73 -18.62 -16.38
C HIS A 158 2.73 -18.09 -15.35
N LYS A 159 2.90 -16.83 -14.96
CA LYS A 159 2.01 -16.13 -14.04
C LYS A 159 2.01 -14.63 -14.32
N VAL A 160 0.85 -14.01 -14.27
CA VAL A 160 0.71 -12.55 -14.34
C VAL A 160 0.90 -11.98 -12.93
N LEU A 161 1.95 -11.20 -12.71
CA LEU A 161 2.24 -10.54 -11.43
C LEU A 161 1.45 -9.24 -11.29
N LYS A 162 1.34 -8.49 -12.39
CA LYS A 162 0.61 -7.22 -12.45
C LYS A 162 0.01 -7.04 -13.85
N ARG A 163 -1.22 -6.55 -13.89
CA ARG A 163 -1.88 -6.08 -15.12
C ARG A 163 -2.53 -4.74 -14.81
N SER A 164 -2.21 -3.72 -15.60
CA SER A 164 -2.82 -2.40 -15.55
C SER A 164 -3.14 -1.98 -16.97
N VAL A 165 -4.39 -1.65 -17.25
CA VAL A 165 -4.85 -1.16 -18.55
C VAL A 165 -5.53 0.18 -18.30
N SER A 166 -5.16 1.20 -19.05
CA SER A 166 -5.73 2.55 -18.99
C SER A 166 -6.13 3.01 -20.39
N GLY A 167 -7.19 3.80 -20.46
CA GLY A 167 -7.66 4.45 -21.67
C GLY A 167 -7.99 5.89 -21.34
N ASP A 168 -7.33 6.82 -22.00
CA ASP A 168 -7.55 8.26 -21.83
C ASP A 168 -8.37 8.77 -23.02
N ASP A 169 -9.61 9.20 -22.79
CA ASP A 169 -10.47 9.79 -23.81
C ASP A 169 -10.07 11.26 -24.04
N VAL A 170 -9.52 11.54 -25.22
CA VAL A 170 -9.04 12.87 -25.62
C VAL A 170 -9.93 13.49 -26.71
N THR A 171 -11.14 12.96 -26.89
CA THR A 171 -12.09 13.44 -27.90
C THR A 171 -12.49 14.90 -27.65
N GLU A 172 -12.75 15.27 -26.40
CA GLU A 172 -13.09 16.65 -26.01
C GLU A 172 -11.93 17.61 -26.32
N GLU A 173 -10.71 17.24 -25.92
CA GLU A 173 -9.51 18.04 -26.19
C GLU A 173 -9.30 18.25 -27.69
N TYR A 174 -9.51 17.21 -28.50
CA TYR A 174 -9.36 17.30 -29.95
C TYR A 174 -10.38 18.24 -30.59
N VAL A 175 -11.66 18.14 -30.21
CA VAL A 175 -12.73 19.02 -30.73
C VAL A 175 -12.51 20.48 -30.34
N ASP A 176 -12.01 20.73 -29.13
CA ASP A 176 -11.63 22.06 -28.66
C ASP A 176 -10.46 22.65 -29.47
N LEU A 177 -9.44 21.83 -29.74
CA LEU A 177 -8.30 22.23 -30.57
C LEU A 177 -8.73 22.53 -32.01
N GLU A 178 -9.65 21.75 -32.57
CA GLU A 178 -10.20 22.00 -33.90
C GLU A 178 -10.95 23.35 -33.95
N SER A 179 -11.76 23.64 -32.93
CA SER A 179 -12.47 24.92 -32.79
C SER A 179 -11.51 26.10 -32.64
N ARG A 180 -10.45 25.91 -31.84
CA ARG A 180 -9.37 26.90 -31.68
C ARG A 180 -8.64 27.14 -32.99
N LEU A 181 -8.33 26.08 -33.73
CA LEU A 181 -7.63 26.17 -35.00
C LEU A 181 -8.43 27.01 -36.01
N ARG A 182 -9.74 26.74 -36.16
CA ARG A 182 -10.62 27.54 -37.04
C ARG A 182 -10.60 29.02 -36.68
N ASN A 183 -10.61 29.36 -35.39
CA ASN A 183 -10.55 30.74 -34.93
C ASN A 183 -9.20 31.41 -35.22
N LEU A 184 -8.10 30.68 -35.03
CA LEU A 184 -6.75 31.16 -35.34
C LEU A 184 -6.57 31.39 -36.84
N GLU A 185 -7.05 30.47 -37.68
CA GLU A 185 -6.99 30.61 -39.15
C GLU A 185 -7.83 31.80 -39.64
N ALA A 186 -9.05 31.98 -39.10
CA ALA A 186 -9.87 33.16 -39.39
C ALA A 186 -9.18 34.47 -38.96
N THR A 187 -8.48 34.46 -37.81
CA THR A 187 -7.70 35.61 -37.34
C THR A 187 -6.51 35.89 -38.24
N ASN A 188 -5.78 34.85 -38.67
CA ASN A 188 -4.69 34.96 -39.63
C ASN A 188 -5.16 35.59 -40.95
N THR A 189 -6.30 35.16 -41.50
CA THR A 189 -6.88 35.76 -42.72
C THR A 189 -7.21 37.24 -42.53
N ARG A 190 -7.78 37.63 -41.38
CA ARG A 190 -8.07 39.05 -41.07
C ARG A 190 -6.80 39.88 -40.95
N LEU A 191 -5.75 39.35 -40.31
CA LEU A 191 -4.46 40.02 -40.19
C LEU A 191 -3.79 40.20 -41.56
N LEU A 192 -3.92 39.23 -42.47
CA LEU A 192 -3.43 39.36 -43.84
C LEU A 192 -4.16 40.48 -44.63
N ASP A 193 -5.49 40.61 -44.47
CA ASP A 193 -6.26 41.72 -45.05
C ASP A 193 -5.84 43.08 -44.46
N LEU A 194 -5.60 43.14 -43.14
CA LEU A 194 -5.08 44.35 -42.50
C LEU A 194 -3.67 44.70 -43.00
N LEU A 195 -2.80 43.71 -43.19
CA LEU A 195 -1.46 43.91 -43.74
C LEU A 195 -1.52 44.49 -45.16
N ALA A 196 -2.43 44.00 -46.00
CA ALA A 196 -2.62 44.49 -47.36
C ALA A 196 -3.12 45.94 -47.42
N ARG A 197 -3.76 46.42 -46.34
CA ARG A 197 -4.29 47.80 -46.23
C ARG A 197 -3.37 48.74 -45.44
N ALA A 198 -2.28 48.23 -44.86
CA ALA A 198 -1.35 49.03 -44.06
C ALA A 198 -0.71 50.13 -44.92
N GLN A 199 -0.74 51.38 -44.43
CA GLN A 199 -0.22 52.54 -45.18
C GLN A 199 1.18 52.94 -44.72
N THR A 200 1.59 52.50 -43.52
CA THR A 200 2.90 52.81 -42.96
C THR A 200 3.72 51.55 -42.69
N VAL A 201 5.05 51.70 -42.71
CA VAL A 201 5.97 50.60 -42.36
C VAL A 201 5.78 50.14 -40.92
N GLU A 202 5.50 51.07 -40.00
CA GLU A 202 5.27 50.74 -38.59
C GLU A 202 4.01 49.88 -38.39
N GLU A 203 2.90 50.20 -39.07
CA GLU A 203 1.69 49.36 -39.08
C GLU A 203 1.98 47.98 -39.66
N ALA A 204 2.68 47.91 -40.80
CA ALA A 204 3.03 46.65 -41.44
C ALA A 204 3.92 45.77 -40.53
N LEU A 205 4.88 46.36 -39.82
CA LEU A 205 5.71 45.63 -38.85
C LEU A 205 4.90 45.10 -37.67
N LYS A 206 3.97 45.89 -37.12
CA LYS A 206 3.07 45.46 -36.03
C LYS A 206 2.18 44.30 -36.47
N VAL A 207 1.59 44.37 -37.67
CA VAL A 207 0.76 43.29 -38.22
C VAL A 207 1.59 42.03 -38.49
N ASN A 208 2.81 42.16 -39.02
CA ASN A 208 3.72 41.02 -39.23
C ASN A 208 4.11 40.33 -37.92
N GLN A 209 4.35 41.08 -36.85
CA GLN A 209 4.62 40.49 -35.53
C GLN A 209 3.42 39.65 -35.06
N ALA A 210 2.20 40.21 -35.13
CA ALA A 210 0.99 39.49 -34.78
C ALA A 210 0.75 38.26 -35.67
N LEU A 211 1.03 38.35 -36.97
CA LEU A 211 0.94 37.20 -37.89
C LEU A 211 1.90 36.09 -37.48
N THR A 212 3.14 36.43 -37.14
CA THR A 212 4.15 35.44 -36.67
C THR A 212 3.65 34.71 -35.42
N ASP A 213 3.09 35.46 -34.47
CA ASP A 213 2.57 34.87 -33.22
C ASP A 213 1.36 33.96 -33.48
N ILE A 214 0.45 34.35 -34.38
CA ILE A 214 -0.71 33.53 -34.74
C ILE A 214 -0.30 32.29 -35.52
N GLN A 215 0.66 32.40 -36.44
CA GLN A 215 1.18 31.24 -37.18
C GLN A 215 1.82 30.23 -36.24
N GLY A 216 2.63 30.67 -35.27
CA GLY A 216 3.19 29.78 -34.26
C GLY A 216 2.12 29.06 -33.44
N GLN A 217 1.02 29.74 -33.09
CA GLN A 217 -0.12 29.11 -32.41
C GLN A 217 -0.85 28.09 -33.29
N ILE A 218 -1.01 28.37 -34.59
CA ILE A 218 -1.60 27.44 -35.56
C ILE A 218 -0.75 26.17 -35.66
N GLU A 219 0.56 26.33 -35.83
CA GLU A 219 1.50 25.21 -35.95
C GLU A 219 1.50 24.35 -34.68
N TRP A 220 1.55 24.97 -33.50
CA TRP A 220 1.46 24.25 -32.23
C TRP A 220 0.12 23.51 -32.09
N THR A 221 -1.00 24.15 -32.43
CA THR A 221 -2.34 23.56 -32.34
C THR A 221 -2.45 22.35 -33.28
N LYS A 222 -2.00 22.48 -34.53
CA LYS A 222 -1.95 21.37 -35.51
C LYS A 222 -1.05 20.24 -35.03
N GLY A 223 0.13 20.56 -34.50
CA GLY A 223 1.04 19.57 -33.94
C GLY A 223 0.43 18.81 -32.76
N ARG A 224 -0.31 19.49 -31.88
CA ARG A 224 -1.03 18.85 -30.76
C ARG A 224 -2.14 17.92 -31.27
N MET A 225 -2.94 18.36 -32.23
CA MET A 225 -3.97 17.51 -32.85
C MET A 225 -3.38 16.25 -33.47
N GLN A 226 -2.32 16.40 -34.27
CA GLN A 226 -1.62 15.27 -34.90
C GLN A 226 -1.06 14.28 -33.86
N TYR A 227 -0.53 14.79 -32.75
CA TYR A 227 -0.06 13.94 -31.65
C TYR A 227 -1.20 13.11 -31.04
N LEU A 228 -2.36 13.72 -30.79
CA LEU A 228 -3.52 13.00 -30.22
C LEU A 228 -4.03 11.93 -31.18
N GLU A 229 -4.15 12.23 -32.47
CA GLU A 229 -4.53 11.25 -33.50
C GLU A 229 -3.56 10.07 -33.54
N GLN A 230 -2.25 10.34 -33.63
CA GLN A 230 -1.24 9.28 -33.69
C GLN A 230 -1.19 8.44 -32.41
N SER A 231 -1.44 9.08 -31.25
CA SER A 231 -1.48 8.40 -29.95
C SER A 231 -2.74 7.56 -29.77
N ALA A 232 -3.87 7.96 -30.35
CA ALA A 232 -5.10 7.18 -30.34
C ALA A 232 -5.06 6.02 -31.34
N ALA A 233 -4.41 6.21 -32.50
CA ALA A 233 -4.25 5.16 -33.52
C ALA A 233 -3.34 4.00 -33.06
N MET A 234 -2.34 4.29 -32.22
CA MET A 234 -1.35 3.30 -31.76
C MET A 234 -1.38 3.16 -30.24
N SER A 235 -1.65 1.96 -29.76
CA SER A 235 -1.60 1.65 -28.33
C SER A 235 -0.19 1.31 -27.87
N THR A 236 0.15 1.67 -26.63
CA THR A 236 1.46 1.38 -26.03
C THR A 236 1.32 0.31 -24.95
N ILE A 237 2.13 -0.74 -25.04
CA ILE A 237 2.16 -1.83 -24.05
C ILE A 237 3.57 -1.94 -23.48
N THR A 238 3.70 -1.77 -22.17
CA THR A 238 4.95 -2.01 -21.43
C THR A 238 4.86 -3.37 -20.76
N VAL A 239 5.81 -4.24 -21.06
CA VAL A 239 5.90 -5.59 -20.49
C VAL A 239 7.19 -5.73 -19.71
N GLU A 240 7.08 -5.97 -18.42
CA GLU A 240 8.19 -6.36 -17.55
C GLU A 240 8.20 -7.89 -17.42
N LEU A 241 9.31 -8.49 -17.83
CA LEU A 241 9.57 -9.93 -17.76
C LEU A 241 10.49 -10.20 -16.58
N VAL A 242 9.99 -10.99 -15.63
CA VAL A 242 10.71 -11.42 -14.43
C VAL A 242 10.88 -12.94 -14.50
N PRO A 243 12.08 -13.48 -14.22
CA PRO A 243 12.28 -14.92 -14.24
C PRO A 243 11.59 -15.56 -13.04
N VAL A 244 11.10 -16.79 -13.21
CA VAL A 244 10.61 -17.61 -12.10
C VAL A 244 11.77 -17.79 -11.11
N PRO A 245 11.60 -17.44 -9.82
CA PRO A 245 12.67 -17.62 -8.84
C PRO A 245 13.03 -19.12 -8.76
N PRO A 246 14.32 -19.47 -8.69
CA PRO A 246 14.70 -20.86 -8.46
C PRO A 246 14.01 -21.34 -7.17
N PRO A 247 13.55 -22.60 -7.12
CA PRO A 247 12.98 -23.14 -5.89
C PRO A 247 13.99 -22.92 -4.78
N THR A 248 13.61 -22.12 -3.78
CA THR A 248 14.44 -22.00 -2.58
C THR A 248 14.61 -23.42 -2.06
N PRO A 249 15.85 -23.88 -1.82
CA PRO A 249 16.02 -25.14 -1.12
C PRO A 249 15.25 -24.97 0.19
N VAL A 250 14.21 -25.77 0.35
CA VAL A 250 13.52 -25.88 1.63
C VAL A 250 14.59 -26.46 2.54
N ILE A 251 15.35 -25.60 3.21
CA ILE A 251 16.13 -26.03 4.36
C ILE A 251 15.05 -26.57 5.28
N ALA A 252 15.04 -27.87 5.48
CA ALA A 252 14.14 -28.47 6.44
C ALA A 252 14.45 -27.81 7.79
N GLU A 253 13.69 -26.80 8.18
CA GLU A 253 13.86 -26.11 9.47
C GLU A 253 13.44 -26.98 10.66
N ASP A 254 13.05 -28.24 10.43
CA ASP A 254 12.65 -29.19 11.47
C ASP A 254 13.52 -30.46 11.48
N GLY A 255 14.83 -30.31 11.29
CA GLY A 255 15.78 -31.32 11.73
C GLY A 255 16.09 -31.14 13.21
N TRP A 256 15.84 -32.14 14.05
CA TRP A 256 16.30 -32.11 15.45
C TRP A 256 17.80 -31.81 15.50
N GLN A 257 18.19 -30.69 16.11
CA GLN A 257 19.58 -30.24 16.24
C GLN A 257 20.12 -30.58 17.64
N PRO A 258 20.62 -31.81 17.89
CA PRO A 258 20.99 -32.26 19.23
C PRO A 258 22.08 -31.39 19.89
N LEU A 259 22.98 -30.83 19.07
CA LEU A 259 24.08 -30.01 19.57
C LEU A 259 23.59 -28.64 20.09
N GLU A 260 22.57 -28.07 19.46
CA GLU A 260 22.02 -26.78 19.86
C GLU A 260 21.16 -26.94 21.11
N VAL A 261 20.32 -27.98 21.16
CA VAL A 261 19.55 -28.37 22.35
C VAL A 261 20.48 -28.65 23.53
N ALA A 262 21.60 -29.36 23.32
CA ALA A 262 22.59 -29.62 24.37
C ALA A 262 23.24 -28.33 24.90
N ARG A 263 23.55 -27.37 24.02
CA ARG A 263 24.13 -26.08 24.41
C ARG A 263 23.14 -25.21 25.20
N ILE A 264 21.85 -25.25 24.83
CA ILE A 264 20.77 -24.57 25.56
C ILE A 264 20.59 -25.22 26.94
N ALA A 265 20.58 -26.56 27.02
CA ALA A 265 20.46 -27.29 28.28
C ALA A 265 21.64 -27.00 29.24
N LEU A 266 22.87 -26.90 28.71
CA LEU A 266 24.04 -26.59 29.52
C LEU A 266 24.00 -25.17 30.12
N ARG A 267 23.52 -24.18 29.36
CA ARG A 267 23.30 -22.81 29.89
C ARG A 267 22.28 -22.81 31.02
N ARG A 268 21.15 -23.50 30.84
CA ARG A 268 20.11 -23.65 31.87
C ARG A 268 20.64 -24.30 33.15
N LEU A 269 21.55 -25.29 33.02
CA LEU A 269 22.18 -25.94 34.17
C LEU A 269 23.09 -24.97 34.95
N ILE A 270 23.87 -24.15 34.24
CA ILE A 270 24.74 -23.14 34.85
C ILE A 270 23.91 -22.05 35.55
N GLU A 271 22.81 -21.60 34.91
CA GLU A 271 21.86 -20.65 35.51
C GLU A 271 21.23 -21.20 36.79
N LEU A 272 20.86 -22.49 36.82
CA LEU A 272 20.33 -23.13 38.01
C LEU A 272 21.35 -23.12 39.16
N GLY A 273 22.62 -23.40 38.86
CA GLY A 273 23.72 -23.32 39.83
C GLY A 273 23.93 -21.91 40.37
N GLN A 274 23.89 -20.90 39.49
CA GLN A 274 23.99 -19.49 39.89
C GLN A 274 22.81 -19.03 40.76
N ASN A 275 21.59 -19.47 40.43
CA ASN A 275 20.42 -19.18 41.24
C ASN A 275 20.52 -19.78 42.65
N LEU A 276 21.03 -21.01 42.76
CA LEU A 276 21.24 -21.64 44.06
C LEU A 276 22.32 -20.92 44.88
N ALA A 277 23.41 -20.50 44.23
CA ALA A 277 24.44 -19.68 44.87
C ALA A 277 23.88 -18.34 45.36
N ASN A 278 23.02 -17.67 44.57
CA ASN A 278 22.33 -16.44 44.97
C ASN A 278 21.45 -16.66 46.21
N VAL A 279 20.69 -17.75 46.28
CA VAL A 279 19.88 -18.07 47.47
C VAL A 279 20.76 -18.24 48.71
N VAL A 280 21.90 -18.94 48.59
CA VAL A 280 22.85 -19.10 49.70
C VAL A 280 23.42 -17.76 50.14
N ILE A 281 23.81 -16.90 49.20
CA ILE A 281 24.32 -15.54 49.50
C ILE A 281 23.25 -14.72 50.22
N VAL A 282 22.00 -14.73 49.74
CA VAL A 282 20.88 -14.02 50.38
C VAL A 282 20.64 -14.53 51.80
N LEU A 283 20.60 -15.85 52.00
CA LEU A 283 20.45 -16.45 53.33
C LEU A 283 21.58 -16.04 54.29
N LEU A 284 22.81 -16.01 53.79
CA LEU A 284 24.00 -15.64 54.55
C LEU A 284 23.98 -14.14 54.92
N VAL A 285 23.64 -13.26 53.98
CA VAL A 285 23.50 -11.81 54.23
C VAL A 285 22.39 -11.51 55.24
N TRP A 286 21.27 -12.25 55.17
CA TRP A 286 20.16 -12.09 56.10
C TRP A 286 20.35 -12.81 57.45
N THR A 287 21.48 -13.49 57.66
CA THR A 287 21.82 -14.17 58.93
C THR A 287 21.58 -13.31 60.17
N PRO A 288 21.98 -12.03 60.23
CA PRO A 288 21.76 -11.20 61.40
C PRO A 288 20.28 -10.98 61.74
N VAL A 289 19.39 -11.09 60.74
CA VAL A 289 17.95 -10.85 60.90
C VAL A 289 17.21 -12.11 61.37
N TRP A 290 17.48 -13.27 60.76
CA TRP A 290 16.77 -14.51 61.15
C TRP A 290 17.39 -15.23 62.34
N LEU A 291 18.69 -15.07 62.61
CA LEU A 291 19.39 -15.68 63.75
C LEU A 291 18.76 -15.33 65.12
N PRO A 292 18.42 -14.07 65.46
CA PRO A 292 17.74 -13.75 66.71
C PRO A 292 16.31 -14.31 66.78
N VAL A 293 15.59 -14.41 65.65
CA VAL A 293 14.24 -15.00 65.59
C VAL A 293 14.30 -16.50 65.87
N VAL A 294 15.28 -17.21 65.30
CA VAL A 294 15.50 -18.64 65.56
C VAL A 294 15.95 -18.87 67.00
N LEU A 295 16.85 -18.03 67.54
CA LEU A 295 17.29 -18.10 68.94
C LEU A 295 16.14 -17.82 69.91
N LEU A 296 15.29 -16.83 69.65
CA LEU A 296 14.10 -16.53 70.46
C LEU A 296 13.07 -17.64 70.38
N GLY A 297 12.83 -18.21 69.19
CA GLY A 297 11.94 -19.37 69.01
C GLY A 297 12.45 -20.60 69.75
N PHE A 298 13.75 -20.89 69.63
CA PHE A 298 14.41 -21.98 70.35
C PHE A 298 14.40 -21.76 71.87
N TRP A 299 14.63 -20.53 72.33
CA TRP A 299 14.60 -20.19 73.75
C TRP A 299 13.19 -20.25 74.34
N ALA A 300 12.17 -19.79 73.60
CA ALA A 300 10.76 -19.93 73.98
C ALA A 300 10.36 -21.41 74.05
N TRP A 301 10.76 -22.22 73.06
CA TRP A 301 10.54 -23.67 73.08
C TRP A 301 11.22 -24.33 74.29
N ARG A 302 12.47 -23.94 74.59
CA ARG A 302 13.23 -24.46 75.73
C ARG A 302 12.67 -24.00 77.09
N ARG A 303 12.06 -22.82 77.18
CA ARG A 303 11.39 -22.32 78.40
C ARG A 303 10.04 -23.00 78.65
N VAL A 304 9.29 -23.30 77.61
CA VAL A 304 7.99 -24.00 77.73
C VAL A 304 8.19 -25.47 78.12
N GLY A 305 9.33 -26.08 77.80
CA GLY A 305 9.69 -27.44 78.22
C GLY A 305 10.05 -27.64 79.71
N ARG A 306 10.11 -26.57 80.54
CA ARG A 306 10.52 -26.67 81.96
C ARG A 306 9.42 -26.40 82.99
N ARG A 307 8.14 -26.38 82.60
CA ARG A 307 7.00 -26.20 83.54
C ARG A 307 6.05 -27.40 83.67
N SER A 308 6.48 -28.59 83.25
CA SER A 308 5.63 -29.80 83.29
C SER A 308 6.06 -30.86 84.33
N THR A 309 6.89 -30.50 85.30
CA THR A 309 7.19 -31.36 86.46
C THR A 309 7.34 -30.51 87.72
N ALA A 310 6.21 -30.16 88.32
CA ALA A 310 6.07 -29.96 89.76
C ALA A 310 4.61 -30.28 90.10
N ALA A 311 4.44 -31.36 90.86
CA ALA A 311 3.28 -31.61 91.71
C ALA A 311 3.23 -30.57 92.83
#